data_AF-A0A359DB72-F1
#
_entry.id   AF-A0A359DB72-F1
#
_cell.length_a   1.000
_cell.length_b   1.000
_cell.length_c   1.000
_cell.angle_alpha   90.00
_cell.angle_beta   90.00
_cell.angle_gamma   90.00
#
_symmetry.space_group_name_H-M   'P 1'
#
loop_
_entity.id
_entity.type
_entity.pdbx_description
1 polymer ?
#
loop_
_entity_poly.entity_id
_entity_poly.type
_entity_poly.pdbx_seq_one_letter_code
_entity_poly.pdbx_strand_id
1 'polypeptide(L)'
;SLPREGAPVWFDTLVLLKDAPHPVEGLSFIDYLLQPQVIAPITEHLNYPNGNRDATPLIAAETRNNPSVYPPAEAMDTLYALQPLPKNIERIRTRVWSKVKSGQ
;
A
#
# COMPACT_ATOMS: atom_id res chain seq x y z
N SER A 1 6.50 -14.69 -3.64
CA SER A 1 7.17 -14.88 -2.34
C SER A 1 8.01 -13.65 -2.03
N LEU A 2 8.21 -13.34 -0.75
CA LEU A 2 9.10 -12.26 -0.32
C LEU A 2 10.57 -12.72 -0.38
N PRO A 3 11.50 -11.93 -0.93
CA PRO A 3 12.93 -12.22 -0.88
C PRO A 3 13.46 -12.27 0.55
N ARG A 4 14.41 -13.17 0.82
CA ARG A 4 15.01 -13.34 2.17
C ARG A 4 15.83 -12.12 2.61
N GLU A 5 16.33 -11.34 1.66
CA GLU A 5 17.09 -10.12 1.89
C GLU A 5 16.20 -8.95 2.34
N GLY A 6 14.88 -9.11 2.28
CA GLY A 6 13.91 -8.05 2.51
C GLY A 6 13.42 -7.39 1.22
N ALA A 7 12.42 -6.53 1.36
CA ALA A 7 11.79 -5.81 0.26
C ALA A 7 11.23 -4.46 0.72
N PRO A 8 11.05 -3.49 -0.19
CA PRO A 8 10.34 -2.27 0.16
C PRO A 8 8.88 -2.60 0.52
N VAL A 9 8.39 -2.01 1.61
CA VAL A 9 6.94 -1.94 1.92
C VAL A 9 6.42 -0.57 1.52
N TRP A 10 5.18 -0.54 1.01
CA TRP A 10 4.50 0.69 0.63
C TRP A 10 3.05 0.68 1.15
N PHE A 11 2.48 1.88 1.21
CA PHE A 11 1.11 2.11 1.68
C PHE A 11 0.43 3.07 0.72
N ASP A 12 -0.63 2.61 0.06
CA ASP A 12 -1.51 3.49 -0.69
C ASP A 12 -2.55 4.07 0.26
N THR A 13 -2.74 5.39 0.21
CA THR A 13 -3.62 6.11 1.14
C THR A 13 -4.54 7.06 0.38
N LEU A 14 -5.78 7.17 0.86
CA LEU A 14 -6.68 8.21 0.41
C LEU A 14 -6.37 9.51 1.16
N VAL A 15 -6.34 10.61 0.40
CA VAL A 15 -6.12 11.95 0.93
C VAL A 15 -7.18 12.90 0.39
N LEU A 16 -7.63 13.83 1.22
CA LEU A 16 -8.44 14.96 0.77
C LEU A 16 -7.50 16.09 0.33
N LEU A 17 -7.59 16.52 -0.93
CA LEU A 17 -6.83 17.67 -1.42
C LEU A 17 -7.36 18.97 -0.80
N LYS A 18 -6.45 19.92 -0.56
CA LYS A 18 -6.76 21.21 0.09
C LYS A 18 -7.83 22.02 -0.64
N ASP A 19 -7.86 21.90 -1.97
CA ASP A 19 -8.72 22.63 -2.89
C ASP A 19 -9.76 21.71 -3.57
N ALA A 20 -10.09 20.56 -2.95
CA ALA A 20 -11.10 19.66 -3.47
C ALA A 20 -12.45 20.39 -3.64
N PRO A 21 -13.11 20.28 -4.80
CA PRO A 21 -14.37 21.00 -5.08
C PRO A 21 -15.56 20.48 -4.26
N HIS A 22 -15.45 19.24 -3.74
CA HIS A 22 -16.49 18.52 -3.00
C HIS A 22 -15.89 17.88 -1.72
N PRO A 23 -15.50 18.70 -0.73
CA PRO A 23 -14.75 18.20 0.43
C PRO A 23 -15.60 17.33 1.37
N VAL A 24 -16.90 17.62 1.48
CA VAL A 24 -17.82 16.86 2.33
C VAL A 24 -18.05 15.46 1.76
N GLU A 25 -18.25 15.36 0.46
CA GLU A 25 -18.44 14.10 -0.26
C GLU A 25 -17.15 13.28 -0.27
N GLY A 26 -16.00 13.93 -0.43
CA GLY A 26 -14.69 13.28 -0.34
C GLY A 26 -14.45 12.65 1.03
N LEU A 27 -14.74 13.38 2.11
CA LEU A 27 -14.65 12.82 3.47
C LEU A 27 -15.67 11.72 3.71
N SER A 28 -16.91 11.87 3.22
CA SER A 28 -17.94 10.84 3.32
C SER A 28 -17.53 9.54 2.63
N PHE A 29 -16.83 9.62 1.50
CA PHE A 29 -16.31 8.44 0.80
C PHE A 29 -15.17 7.76 1.58
N ILE A 30 -14.26 8.53 2.16
CA ILE A 30 -13.19 7.99 3.03
C ILE A 30 -13.83 7.30 4.24
N ASP A 31 -14.81 7.92 4.90
CA ASP A 31 -15.54 7.34 6.03
C ASP A 31 -16.25 6.03 5.64
N TYR A 32 -16.93 6.00 4.49
CA TYR A 32 -17.57 4.79 3.97
C TYR A 32 -16.57 3.65 3.78
N LEU A 33 -15.41 3.92 3.18
CA LEU A 33 -14.36 2.91 3.01
C LEU A 33 -13.70 2.48 4.32
N LEU A 34 -13.76 3.28 5.39
CA LEU A 34 -13.26 2.89 6.71
C LEU A 34 -14.20 1.90 7.43
N GLN A 35 -15.40 1.65 6.92
CA GLN A 35 -16.30 0.65 7.51
C GLN A 35 -15.82 -0.78 7.20
N PRO A 36 -15.68 -1.67 8.21
CA PRO A 36 -15.16 -3.03 8.02
C PRO A 36 -15.86 -3.83 6.92
N GLN A 37 -17.19 -3.78 6.88
CA GLN A 37 -18.04 -4.47 5.91
C GLN A 37 -17.88 -3.94 4.47
N VAL A 38 -17.37 -2.72 4.31
CA VAL A 38 -17.15 -2.10 2.99
C VAL A 38 -15.77 -2.47 2.46
N ILE A 39 -14.74 -2.43 3.31
CA ILE A 39 -13.35 -2.64 2.85
C ILE A 39 -12.97 -4.12 2.74
N ALA A 40 -13.56 -5.00 3.53
CA ALA A 40 -13.30 -6.45 3.47
C ALA A 40 -13.49 -7.05 2.06
N PRO A 41 -14.63 -6.85 1.36
CA PRO A 41 -14.81 -7.40 0.02
C PRO A 41 -13.84 -6.80 -1.02
N ILE A 42 -13.32 -5.59 -0.79
CA ILE A 42 -12.30 -4.98 -1.66
C ILE A 42 -10.99 -5.77 -1.55
N THR A 43 -10.60 -6.15 -0.33
CA THR A 43 -9.43 -7.03 -0.13
C THR A 43 -9.62 -8.38 -0.81
N GLU A 44 -10.81 -8.99 -0.74
CA GLU A 44 -11.08 -10.26 -1.41
C GLU A 44 -10.99 -10.14 -2.93
N HIS A 45 -11.53 -9.05 -3.49
CA HIS A 45 -11.50 -8.81 -4.93
C HIS A 45 -10.08 -8.57 -5.45
N LEU A 46 -9.29 -7.76 -4.74
CA LEU A 46 -7.97 -7.32 -5.20
C LEU A 46 -6.83 -8.23 -4.73
N ASN A 47 -7.08 -9.11 -3.75
CA ASN A 47 -6.04 -9.81 -2.98
C ASN A 47 -4.98 -8.84 -2.40
N TYR A 48 -5.46 -7.70 -1.90
CA TYR A 48 -4.63 -6.65 -1.32
C TYR A 48 -5.02 -6.38 0.14
N PRO A 49 -4.09 -6.43 1.10
CA PRO A 49 -4.42 -6.19 2.50
C PRO A 49 -4.88 -4.74 2.69
N ASN A 50 -5.86 -4.54 3.56
CA ASN A 50 -6.33 -3.19 3.93
C ASN A 50 -5.84 -2.81 5.33
N GLY A 51 -5.85 -1.51 5.64
CA GLY A 51 -5.39 -0.97 6.91
C GLY A 51 -6.39 -1.06 8.07
N ASN A 52 -7.56 -1.68 7.88
CA ASN A 52 -8.60 -1.77 8.89
C ASN A 52 -8.53 -3.11 9.62
N ARG A 53 -8.02 -3.08 10.86
CA ARG A 53 -7.91 -4.26 11.74
C ARG A 53 -9.26 -4.95 11.96
N ASP A 54 -10.34 -4.18 12.08
CA ASP A 54 -11.66 -4.72 12.42
C ASP A 54 -12.33 -5.37 11.19
N ALA A 55 -11.77 -5.18 9.98
CA ALA A 55 -12.19 -5.86 8.75
C ALA A 55 -11.58 -7.26 8.61
N THR A 56 -10.44 -7.55 9.24
CA THR A 56 -9.73 -8.84 9.09
C THR A 56 -10.61 -10.07 9.40
N PRO A 57 -11.47 -10.08 10.44
CA PRO A 57 -12.36 -11.19 10.71
C PRO A 57 -13.46 -11.41 9.65
N LEU A 58 -13.75 -10.39 8.83
CA LEU A 58 -14.80 -10.45 7.79
C LEU A 58 -14.29 -11.00 6.47
N ILE A 59 -12.97 -11.13 6.29
CA ILE A 59 -12.33 -11.64 5.09
C ILE A 59 -12.34 -13.17 5.13
N ALA A 60 -12.59 -13.81 3.99
CA ALA A 60 -12.53 -15.27 3.85
C ALA A 60 -11.21 -15.84 4.40
N ALA A 61 -11.30 -17.00 5.07
CA ALA A 61 -10.17 -17.68 5.68
C ALA A 61 -9.01 -17.92 4.69
N GLU A 62 -9.35 -18.24 3.44
CA GLU A 62 -8.38 -18.45 2.36
C GLU A 62 -7.52 -17.20 2.10
N THR A 63 -8.14 -16.01 2.02
CA THR A 63 -7.42 -14.76 1.78
C THR A 63 -6.69 -14.28 3.03
N ARG A 64 -7.33 -14.27 4.20
CA ARG A 64 -6.70 -13.74 5.44
C ARG A 64 -5.55 -14.60 5.96
N ASN A 65 -5.52 -15.89 5.62
CA ASN A 65 -4.43 -16.79 5.98
C ASN A 65 -3.41 -16.96 4.83
N ASN A 66 -3.57 -16.27 3.70
CA ASN A 66 -2.62 -16.33 2.59
C ASN A 66 -1.38 -15.47 2.92
N PRO A 67 -0.19 -16.07 3.11
CA PRO A 67 1.02 -15.34 3.47
C PRO A 67 1.54 -14.41 2.37
N SER A 68 1.03 -14.51 1.15
CA SER A 68 1.33 -13.56 0.07
C SER A 68 0.49 -12.29 0.15
N VAL A 69 -0.63 -12.32 0.89
CA VAL A 69 -1.53 -11.16 1.13
C VAL A 69 -1.30 -10.60 2.53
N TYR A 70 -1.25 -11.47 3.55
CA TYR A 70 -0.96 -11.16 4.95
C TYR A 70 0.33 -11.89 5.38
N PRO A 71 1.51 -11.28 5.16
CA PRO A 71 2.78 -11.89 5.53
C PRO A 71 2.88 -12.15 7.04
N PRO A 72 3.57 -13.22 7.47
CA PRO A 72 3.84 -13.46 8.89
C PRO A 72 4.76 -12.38 9.46
N ALA A 73 4.77 -12.23 10.78
CA ALA A 73 5.54 -11.19 11.47
C ALA A 73 7.04 -11.24 11.13
N GLU A 74 7.61 -12.43 11.05
CA GLU A 74 9.03 -12.62 10.73
C GLU A 74 9.37 -12.15 9.31
N ALA A 75 8.43 -12.26 8.36
CA ALA A 75 8.61 -11.72 7.02
C ALA A 75 8.46 -10.20 7.00
N MET A 76 7.52 -9.65 7.79
CA MET A 76 7.33 -8.21 7.96
C MET A 76 8.57 -7.51 8.52
N ASP A 77 9.31 -8.16 9.43
CA ASP A 77 10.55 -7.63 10.03
C ASP A 77 11.68 -7.40 9.01
N THR A 78 11.61 -8.04 7.84
CA THR A 78 12.59 -7.86 6.75
C THR A 78 12.22 -6.70 5.82
N LEU A 79 11.04 -6.12 5.97
CA LEU A 79 10.56 -5.07 5.08
C LEU A 79 11.02 -3.68 5.54
N TYR A 80 11.21 -2.78 4.58
CA TYR A 80 11.65 -1.41 4.87
C TYR A 80 10.82 -0.38 4.11
N ALA A 81 10.47 0.73 4.77
CA ALA A 81 9.79 1.83 4.12
C ALA A 81 10.78 2.69 3.33
N LEU A 82 10.43 3.03 2.08
CA LEU A 82 11.22 3.96 1.29
C LEU A 82 11.20 5.36 1.91
N GLN A 83 12.38 5.98 2.00
CA GLN A 83 12.54 7.33 2.50
C GLN A 83 12.73 8.32 1.33
N PRO A 84 12.19 9.55 1.43
CA PRO A 84 12.50 10.60 0.46
C PRO A 84 14.01 10.84 0.37
N LEU A 85 14.58 10.89 -0.85
CA LEU A 85 15.98 11.25 -1.02
C LEU A 85 16.15 12.77 -1.12
N PRO A 86 17.31 13.32 -0.74
CA PRO A 86 17.65 14.70 -1.04
C PRO A 86 17.55 14.98 -2.55
N LYS A 87 17.10 16.18 -2.93
CA LYS A 87 16.81 16.54 -4.34
C LYS A 87 17.98 16.32 -5.30
N ASN A 88 19.22 16.55 -4.85
CA ASN A 88 20.41 16.30 -5.65
C ASN A 88 20.62 14.81 -5.94
N ILE A 89 20.30 13.94 -4.99
CA ILE A 89 20.38 12.48 -5.14
C ILE A 89 19.22 11.96 -6.00
N GLU A 90 18.01 12.49 -5.83
CA GLU A 90 16.87 12.17 -6.70
C GLU A 90 17.19 12.41 -8.17
N ARG A 91 17.82 13.54 -8.49
CA ARG A 91 18.24 13.87 -9.86
C ARG A 91 19.19 12.81 -10.44
N ILE A 92 20.12 12.31 -9.63
CA ILE A 92 21.04 11.24 -10.04
C ILE A 92 20.24 9.96 -10.30
N ARG A 93 19.36 9.56 -9.37
CA ARG A 93 18.51 8.38 -9.49
C ARG A 93 17.67 8.41 -10.77
N THR A 94 16.99 9.52 -11.05
CA THR A 94 16.20 9.69 -12.27
C THR A 94 17.05 9.58 -13.54
N ARG A 95 18.24 10.22 -13.57
CA ARG A 95 19.13 10.16 -14.73
C ARG A 95 19.62 8.73 -14.99
N VAL A 96 20.03 8.02 -13.94
CA VAL A 96 20.47 6.63 -14.03
C VAL A 96 19.32 5.75 -14.54
N TRP A 97 18.11 5.92 -14.01
CA TRP A 97 16.95 5.14 -14.47
C TRP A 97 16.61 5.39 -15.94
N SER A 98 16.66 6.65 -16.40
CA SER A 98 16.48 6.97 -17.82
C SER A 98 17.52 6.30 -18.70
N LYS A 99 18.78 6.28 -18.27
CA LYS A 99 19.90 5.63 -18.98
C LYS A 99 19.70 4.11 -19.09
N VAL A 100 19.32 3.46 -18.00
CA VAL A 100 18.97 2.03 -17.96
C VAL A 100 17.84 1.73 -18.96
N LYS A 101 16.77 2.52 -18.93
CA LYS A 101 15.62 2.34 -19.85
C LYS A 101 15.99 2.55 -21.31
N SER A 102 16.95 3.41 -21.62
CA SER A 102 17.41 3.67 -22.99
C SER A 102 18.48 2.69 -23.48
N GLY A 103 18.92 1.73 -22.65
CA GLY A 103 19.98 0.78 -23.00
C GLY A 103 21.37 1.41 -23.17
N GLN A 104 21.62 2.54 -22.51
CA GLN A 104 22.91 3.26 -22.54
C GLN A 104 23.76 2.93 -21.31
#